data_AF-A0A0G2HQ94-F1
#
_entry.id   AF-A0A0G2HQ94-F1
#
_cell.length_a   1.000
_cell.length_b   1.000
_cell.length_c   1.000
_cell.angle_alpha   90.00
_cell.angle_beta   90.00
_cell.angle_gamma   90.00
#
_symmetry.space_group_name_H-M   'P 1'
#
loop_
_entity.id
_entity.type
_entity.pdbx_description
1 polymer ?
#
loop_
_entity_poly.entity_id
_entity_poly.type
_entity_poly.pdbx_seq_one_letter_code
_entity_poly.pdbx_strand_id
1 'polypeptide(L)'
;MHTKFKGQCIYVAELDVHFPELTLGQTLNFAAATQQHSAEDGVGYRIASRFGLTQAFYTKIGDTMIRGISGGEKRRTSIAEAFIGEARFQCWDNSTRGLDSLTAGRFINILRESTDSLKSTVAMSLYQASDGMYKRFDKVMLLYEGRQIYFGPVDAAVSYFTALGFVKPQRVTTPDFLTSLTNPAERVVAKGLEARVPKSPDDFASAWDRSPEASAIRAEIDAPGSPAVFTHVPLGSLVTADQNCRSKSSTYSLPIRTQISICAQRALQRMRNDPTPVISAVIANTILGIIIGSVFYDTGRTTDDLQPRAILLFFALTVNAFAPAAEVRIVDSICHVSRLHQSHDYKGS
;
A
#
# COMPACT_ATOMS: atom_id res chain seq x y z
N MET A 1 5.28 12.87 9.53
CA MET A 1 4.10 12.18 8.95
C MET A 1 3.36 11.32 10.00
N HIS A 2 4.03 10.37 10.64
CA HIS A 2 3.41 9.33 11.50
C HIS A 2 2.79 9.79 12.84
N THR A 3 3.17 10.95 13.38
CA THR A 3 2.68 11.42 14.70
C THR A 3 1.54 12.44 14.62
N LYS A 4 1.43 13.21 13.53
CA LYS A 4 0.48 14.34 13.40
C LYS A 4 -0.60 14.18 12.31
N PHE A 5 -0.46 13.22 11.38
CA PHE A 5 -1.35 13.07 10.22
C PHE A 5 -1.97 11.67 10.06
N LYS A 6 -2.15 10.94 11.17
CA LYS A 6 -2.67 9.57 11.11
C LYS A 6 -4.08 9.58 10.48
N GLY A 7 -4.27 8.82 9.41
CA GLY A 7 -5.53 8.72 8.66
C GLY A 7 -5.72 9.76 7.55
N GLN A 8 -4.75 10.65 7.31
CA GLN A 8 -4.82 11.65 6.22
C GLN A 8 -3.83 11.37 5.07
N CYS A 9 -2.94 10.40 5.27
CA CYS A 9 -1.95 9.99 4.29
C CYS A 9 -2.02 8.48 4.03
N ILE A 10 -1.79 8.07 2.79
CA ILE A 10 -1.66 6.66 2.39
C ILE A 10 -0.31 6.44 1.73
N TYR A 11 0.32 5.31 2.05
CA TYR A 11 1.51 4.81 1.38
C TYR A 11 1.20 3.46 0.74
N VAL A 12 1.50 3.34 -0.54
CA VAL A 12 1.38 2.10 -1.30
C VAL A 12 2.77 1.64 -1.67
N ALA A 13 3.21 0.56 -1.04
CA ALA A 13 4.52 -0.04 -1.27
C ALA A 13 4.59 -0.75 -2.64
N GLU A 14 5.81 -1.07 -3.08
CA GLU A 14 6.03 -1.89 -4.28
C GLU A 14 5.43 -3.31 -4.16
N LEU A 15 5.44 -3.89 -2.96
CA LEU A 15 4.95 -5.25 -2.71
C LEU A 15 3.48 -5.27 -2.31
N ASP A 16 2.71 -6.12 -2.98
CA ASP A 16 1.28 -6.31 -2.71
C ASP A 16 1.05 -7.37 -1.63
N VAL A 17 0.50 -6.96 -0.49
CA VAL A 17 0.25 -7.84 0.65
C VAL A 17 -1.26 -7.98 0.87
N HIS A 18 -1.78 -9.18 0.62
CA HIS A 18 -3.20 -9.51 0.72
C HIS A 18 -3.41 -10.84 1.41
N PHE A 19 -4.59 -11.04 2.02
CA PHE A 19 -5.02 -12.36 2.49
C PHE A 19 -5.37 -13.23 1.29
N PRO A 20 -4.64 -14.35 1.05
CA PRO A 20 -4.84 -15.17 -0.13
C PRO A 20 -6.18 -15.91 -0.13
N GLU A 21 -6.77 -16.13 1.05
CA GLU A 21 -8.04 -16.86 1.20
C GLU A 21 -9.24 -15.99 0.82
N LEU A 22 -9.11 -14.66 0.87
CA LEU A 22 -10.18 -13.73 0.55
C LEU A 22 -10.33 -13.53 -0.96
N THR A 23 -11.55 -13.21 -1.39
CA THR A 23 -11.80 -12.77 -2.77
C THR A 23 -11.42 -11.30 -2.95
N LEU A 24 -11.17 -10.92 -4.20
CA LEU A 24 -10.94 -9.53 -4.58
C LEU A 24 -12.08 -8.62 -4.06
N GLY A 25 -13.33 -9.03 -4.30
CA GLY A 25 -14.50 -8.28 -3.86
C GLY A 25 -14.63 -8.19 -2.35
N GLN A 26 -14.31 -9.25 -1.60
CA GLN A 26 -14.28 -9.20 -0.13
C GLN A 26 -13.24 -8.20 0.39
N THR A 27 -12.10 -8.11 -0.27
CA THR A 27 -11.01 -7.19 0.10
C THR A 27 -11.40 -5.74 -0.17
N LEU A 28 -11.93 -5.44 -1.37
CA LEU A 28 -12.41 -4.09 -1.70
C LEU A 28 -13.62 -3.67 -0.85
N ASN A 29 -14.54 -4.58 -0.58
CA ASN A 29 -15.69 -4.29 0.29
C ASN A 29 -15.25 -4.06 1.74
N PHE A 30 -14.24 -4.79 2.22
CA PHE A 30 -13.65 -4.52 3.53
C PHE A 30 -13.04 -3.11 3.57
N ALA A 31 -12.26 -2.72 2.56
CA ALA A 31 -11.69 -1.37 2.47
C ALA A 31 -12.78 -0.29 2.44
N ALA A 32 -13.84 -0.49 1.65
CA ALA A 32 -14.98 0.42 1.60
C ALA A 32 -15.72 0.51 2.95
N ALA A 33 -15.95 -0.62 3.62
CA ALA A 33 -16.60 -0.66 4.93
C ALA A 33 -15.80 0.07 6.02
N THR A 34 -14.48 0.19 5.87
CA THR A 34 -13.63 0.96 6.81
C THR A 34 -13.73 2.47 6.63
N GLN A 35 -14.37 2.96 5.57
CA GLN A 35 -14.57 4.38 5.31
C GLN A 35 -15.95 4.85 5.79
N GLN A 36 -15.99 5.99 6.48
CA GLN A 36 -17.20 6.53 7.11
C GLN A 36 -18.31 6.93 6.11
N HIS A 37 -17.94 7.20 4.86
CA HIS A 37 -18.86 7.63 3.78
C HIS A 37 -19.14 6.55 2.72
N SER A 38 -18.54 5.36 2.84
CA SER A 38 -18.57 4.33 1.79
C SER A 38 -19.26 3.04 2.22
N ALA A 39 -20.13 3.11 3.24
CA ALA A 39 -20.96 2.00 3.69
C ALA A 39 -22.11 1.66 2.71
N GLU A 40 -22.18 2.33 1.56
CA GLU A 40 -23.11 1.96 0.49
C GLU A 40 -22.76 0.61 -0.12
N ASP A 41 -23.77 -0.23 -0.27
CA ASP A 41 -23.61 -1.50 -0.96
C ASP A 41 -23.13 -1.28 -2.41
N GLY A 42 -22.09 -2.02 -2.79
CA GLY A 42 -21.58 -2.04 -4.16
C GLY A 42 -20.45 -1.06 -4.48
N VAL A 43 -19.97 -0.23 -3.53
CA VAL A 43 -18.78 0.63 -3.76
C VAL A 43 -17.60 -0.19 -4.26
N GLY A 44 -17.30 -1.33 -3.63
CA GLY A 44 -16.20 -2.20 -4.03
C GLY A 44 -16.34 -2.70 -5.48
N TYR A 45 -17.56 -3.00 -5.94
CA TYR A 45 -17.80 -3.42 -7.33
C TYR A 45 -17.63 -2.27 -8.32
N ARG A 46 -18.10 -1.06 -7.99
CA ARG A 46 -17.91 0.14 -8.82
C ARG A 46 -16.43 0.47 -8.98
N ILE A 47 -15.66 0.40 -7.90
CA ILE A 47 -14.22 0.64 -7.94
C ILE A 47 -13.52 -0.48 -8.74
N ALA A 48 -13.88 -1.75 -8.50
CA ALA A 48 -13.36 -2.85 -9.31
C ALA A 48 -13.60 -2.62 -10.81
N SER A 49 -14.76 -2.06 -11.19
CA SER A 49 -15.06 -1.71 -12.58
C SER A 49 -14.11 -0.65 -13.16
N ARG A 50 -13.81 0.41 -12.41
CA ARG A 50 -12.87 1.47 -12.84
C ARG A 50 -11.46 0.91 -13.11
N PHE A 51 -11.04 -0.08 -12.34
CA PHE A 51 -9.75 -0.74 -12.49
C PHE A 51 -9.78 -1.99 -13.41
N GLY A 52 -10.91 -2.29 -14.05
CA GLY A 52 -11.02 -3.43 -14.97
C GLY A 52 -10.93 -4.80 -14.27
N LEU A 53 -11.38 -4.88 -13.02
CA LEU A 53 -11.31 -6.07 -12.14
C LEU A 53 -12.67 -6.79 -11.99
N THR A 54 -13.68 -6.46 -12.81
CA THR A 54 -15.04 -7.02 -12.68
C THR A 54 -15.08 -8.54 -12.82
N GLN A 55 -14.31 -9.09 -13.78
CA GLN A 55 -14.26 -10.53 -14.04
C GLN A 55 -13.63 -11.31 -12.88
N ALA A 56 -12.70 -10.68 -12.16
CA ALA A 56 -11.98 -11.28 -11.04
C ALA A 56 -12.64 -11.02 -9.68
N PHE A 57 -13.78 -10.32 -9.63
CA PHE A 57 -14.39 -9.82 -8.40
C PHE A 57 -14.72 -10.93 -7.38
N TYR A 58 -15.19 -12.08 -7.86
CA TYR A 58 -15.53 -13.23 -7.01
C TYR A 58 -14.40 -14.25 -6.89
N THR A 59 -13.24 -13.98 -7.51
CA THR A 59 -12.07 -14.88 -7.51
C THR A 59 -11.22 -14.60 -6.27
N LYS A 60 -10.66 -15.66 -5.68
CA LYS A 60 -9.68 -15.56 -4.58
C LYS A 60 -8.44 -14.80 -5.03
N ILE A 61 -7.87 -13.97 -4.15
CA ILE A 61 -6.61 -13.29 -4.44
C ILE A 61 -5.49 -14.32 -4.62
N GLY A 62 -5.43 -15.31 -3.74
CA GLY A 62 -4.44 -16.37 -3.79
C GLY A 62 -3.00 -15.92 -3.56
N ASP A 63 -2.13 -16.93 -3.57
CA ASP A 63 -0.68 -16.83 -3.43
C ASP A 63 0.00 -17.99 -4.18
N THR A 64 1.21 -18.37 -3.79
CA THR A 64 1.94 -19.48 -4.40
C THR A 64 1.31 -20.85 -4.12
N MET A 65 0.53 -20.99 -3.04
CA MET A 65 -0.09 -22.24 -2.61
C MET A 65 -1.58 -22.30 -2.99
N ILE A 66 -2.27 -21.16 -2.94
CA ILE A 66 -3.68 -20.99 -3.26
C ILE A 66 -3.79 -20.35 -4.64
N ARG A 67 -4.34 -21.11 -5.61
CA ARG A 67 -4.65 -20.55 -6.94
C ARG A 67 -5.59 -19.35 -6.80
N GLY A 68 -5.20 -18.24 -7.43
CA GLY A 68 -5.97 -17.00 -7.42
C GLY A 68 -5.85 -16.19 -8.70
N ILE A 69 -5.99 -14.88 -8.56
CA ILE A 69 -5.87 -13.89 -9.64
C ILE A 69 -4.42 -13.77 -10.14
N SER A 70 -4.24 -13.18 -11.32
CA SER A 70 -2.91 -12.90 -11.86
C SER A 70 -2.17 -11.84 -11.05
N GLY A 71 -0.83 -11.80 -11.16
CA GLY A 71 -0.01 -10.80 -10.48
C GLY A 71 -0.39 -9.35 -10.83
N GLY A 72 -0.71 -9.08 -12.11
CA GLY A 72 -1.17 -7.76 -12.54
C GLY A 72 -2.54 -7.38 -11.98
N GLU A 73 -3.46 -8.34 -11.87
CA GLU A 73 -4.75 -8.12 -11.19
C GLU A 73 -4.59 -7.89 -9.69
N LYS A 74 -3.63 -8.58 -9.05
CA LYS A 74 -3.27 -8.36 -7.64
C LYS A 74 -2.73 -6.95 -7.42
N ARG A 75 -1.84 -6.48 -8.29
CA ARG A 75 -1.34 -5.09 -8.25
C ARG A 75 -2.45 -4.06 -8.39
N ARG A 76 -3.33 -4.25 -9.39
CA ARG A 76 -4.52 -3.40 -9.55
C ARG A 76 -5.45 -3.44 -8.34
N THR A 77 -5.53 -4.58 -7.64
CA THR A 77 -6.36 -4.71 -6.43
C THR A 77 -5.80 -3.87 -5.28
N SER A 78 -4.48 -3.90 -5.02
CA SER A 78 -3.84 -3.03 -4.02
C SER A 78 -4.05 -1.55 -4.34
N ILE A 79 -3.95 -1.20 -5.63
CA ILE A 79 -4.18 0.17 -6.09
C ILE A 79 -5.63 0.59 -5.86
N ALA A 80 -6.58 -0.27 -6.21
CA ALA A 80 -8.01 -0.03 -6.00
C ALA A 80 -8.35 0.10 -4.51
N GLU A 81 -7.73 -0.73 -3.65
CA GLU A 81 -7.88 -0.66 -2.20
C GLU A 81 -7.39 0.69 -1.65
N ALA A 82 -6.19 1.12 -2.04
CA ALA A 82 -5.64 2.41 -1.63
C ALA A 82 -6.47 3.59 -2.17
N PHE A 83 -7.02 3.46 -3.38
CA PHE A 83 -7.89 4.47 -3.99
C PHE A 83 -9.18 4.67 -3.19
N ILE A 84 -9.78 3.61 -2.64
CA ILE A 84 -10.97 3.68 -1.77
C ILE A 84 -10.72 4.52 -0.52
N GLY A 85 -9.48 4.58 -0.05
CA GLY A 85 -9.12 5.35 1.14
C GLY A 85 -9.22 6.87 0.97
N GLU A 86 -9.26 7.38 -0.27
CA GLU A 86 -9.42 8.82 -0.60
C GLU A 86 -8.56 9.77 0.26
N ALA A 87 -7.31 9.38 0.54
CA ALA A 87 -6.43 10.19 1.37
C ALA A 87 -6.05 11.51 0.67
N ARG A 88 -5.87 12.55 1.49
CA ARG A 88 -5.47 13.88 1.02
C ARG A 88 -4.03 13.93 0.53
N PHE A 89 -3.17 13.08 1.09
CA PHE A 89 -1.80 12.91 0.63
C PHE A 89 -1.52 11.44 0.34
N GLN A 90 -1.06 11.12 -0.87
CA GLN A 90 -0.89 9.74 -1.30
C GLN A 90 0.52 9.54 -1.84
N CYS A 91 1.20 8.50 -1.37
CA CYS A 91 2.53 8.11 -1.82
C CYS A 91 2.45 6.74 -2.51
N TRP A 92 2.88 6.70 -3.76
CA TRP A 92 2.81 5.52 -4.61
C TRP A 92 4.22 5.10 -5.01
N ASP A 93 4.70 4.00 -4.43
CA ASP A 93 6.03 3.48 -4.73
C ASP A 93 5.96 2.44 -5.86
N ASN A 94 6.54 2.81 -7.01
CA ASN A 94 6.67 1.99 -8.21
C ASN A 94 5.36 1.26 -8.59
N SER A 95 4.24 1.97 -8.52
CA SER A 95 2.90 1.39 -8.64
C SER A 95 2.50 0.96 -10.05
N THR A 96 3.24 1.39 -11.06
CA THR A 96 3.04 0.97 -12.45
C THR A 96 3.80 -0.31 -12.82
N ARG A 97 4.74 -0.77 -11.99
CA ARG A 97 5.48 -2.01 -12.24
C ARG A 97 4.54 -3.22 -12.20
N GLY A 98 4.64 -4.08 -13.20
CA GLY A 98 3.76 -5.26 -13.34
C GLY A 98 2.41 -4.98 -14.00
N LEU A 99 2.17 -3.73 -14.42
CA LEU A 99 1.04 -3.37 -15.28
C LEU A 99 1.50 -3.23 -16.73
N ASP A 100 0.61 -3.56 -17.67
CA ASP A 100 0.79 -3.19 -19.07
C ASP A 100 0.67 -1.66 -19.24
N SER A 101 1.26 -1.13 -20.31
CA SER A 101 1.34 0.33 -20.54
C SER A 101 -0.03 1.00 -20.63
N LEU A 102 -1.05 0.33 -21.19
CA LEU A 102 -2.42 0.85 -21.28
C LEU A 102 -3.07 0.92 -19.90
N THR A 103 -2.97 -0.16 -19.10
CA THR A 103 -3.48 -0.18 -17.73
C THR A 103 -2.78 0.85 -16.84
N ALA A 104 -1.45 0.96 -16.92
CA ALA A 104 -0.70 1.97 -16.17
C ALA A 104 -1.14 3.40 -16.54
N GLY A 105 -1.38 3.66 -17.83
CA GLY A 105 -1.87 4.96 -18.29
C GLY A 105 -3.27 5.29 -17.77
N ARG A 106 -4.18 4.30 -17.79
CA ARG A 106 -5.52 4.45 -17.20
C ARG A 106 -5.45 4.74 -15.71
N PHE A 107 -4.59 4.04 -14.98
CA PHE A 107 -4.39 4.27 -13.54
C PHE A 107 -3.94 5.70 -13.25
N ILE A 108 -2.94 6.21 -13.98
CA ILE A 108 -2.47 7.59 -13.81
C ILE A 108 -3.57 8.61 -14.14
N ASN A 109 -4.40 8.36 -15.16
CA ASN A 109 -5.55 9.22 -15.45
C ASN A 109 -6.58 9.21 -14.32
N ILE A 110 -6.90 8.03 -13.75
CA ILE A 110 -7.81 7.90 -12.61
C ILE A 110 -7.28 8.67 -11.40
N LEU A 111 -5.98 8.59 -11.13
CA LEU A 111 -5.36 9.37 -10.05
C LEU A 111 -5.44 10.86 -10.34
N ARG A 112 -5.19 11.30 -11.57
CA ARG A 112 -5.29 12.72 -11.94
C ARG A 112 -6.70 13.26 -11.73
N GLU A 113 -7.70 12.56 -12.22
CA GLU A 113 -9.10 12.93 -12.04
C GLU A 113 -9.49 12.98 -10.55
N SER A 114 -8.98 12.03 -9.77
CA SER A 114 -9.19 11.97 -8.32
C SER A 114 -8.50 13.13 -7.59
N THR A 115 -7.27 13.47 -7.92
CA THR A 115 -6.56 14.62 -7.32
C THR A 115 -7.25 15.94 -7.61
N ASP A 116 -7.75 16.11 -8.84
CA ASP A 116 -8.44 17.33 -9.26
C ASP A 116 -9.79 17.50 -8.52
N SER A 117 -10.48 16.38 -8.26
CA SER A 117 -11.77 16.33 -7.56
C SER A 117 -11.64 16.46 -6.05
N LEU A 118 -10.75 15.69 -5.43
CA LEU A 118 -10.55 15.64 -3.97
C LEU A 118 -9.66 16.77 -3.44
N LYS A 119 -9.01 17.53 -4.33
CA LYS A 119 -7.94 18.49 -3.98
C LYS A 119 -6.86 17.82 -3.13
N SER A 120 -6.47 16.62 -3.53
CA SER A 120 -5.42 15.82 -2.88
C SER A 120 -4.09 15.96 -3.60
N THR A 121 -3.01 15.62 -2.90
CA THR A 121 -1.64 15.61 -3.44
C THR A 121 -1.17 14.17 -3.58
N VAL A 122 -0.65 13.84 -4.76
CA VAL A 122 -0.10 12.53 -5.09
C VAL A 122 1.40 12.69 -5.35
N ALA A 123 2.20 11.89 -4.66
CA ALA A 123 3.61 11.66 -4.97
C ALA A 123 3.76 10.23 -5.49
N MET A 124 4.40 10.07 -6.65
CA MET A 124 4.57 8.77 -7.28
C MET A 124 6.00 8.60 -7.79
N SER A 125 6.63 7.47 -7.50
CA SER A 125 7.87 7.04 -8.16
C SER A 125 7.52 6.22 -9.42
N LEU A 126 8.14 6.56 -10.55
CA LEU A 126 7.95 5.88 -11.82
C LEU A 126 9.30 5.39 -12.33
N TYR A 127 9.44 4.07 -12.50
CA TYR A 127 10.66 3.49 -13.08
C TYR A 127 10.70 3.65 -14.61
N GLN A 128 9.54 3.49 -15.26
CA GLN A 128 9.37 3.67 -16.69
C GLN A 128 8.07 4.45 -16.92
N ALA A 129 8.16 5.54 -17.67
CA ALA A 129 7.03 6.39 -18.00
C ALA A 129 7.01 6.68 -19.49
N SER A 130 5.83 6.65 -20.10
CA SER A 130 5.65 7.19 -21.44
C SER A 130 5.50 8.72 -21.38
N ASP A 131 5.75 9.42 -22.49
CA ASP A 131 5.47 10.87 -22.59
C ASP A 131 4.01 11.20 -22.24
N GLY A 132 3.07 10.32 -22.58
CA GLY A 132 1.65 10.49 -22.25
C GLY A 132 1.38 10.45 -20.75
N MET A 133 2.08 9.58 -20.01
CA MET A 133 2.00 9.51 -18.54
C MET A 133 2.70 10.70 -17.89
N TYR A 134 3.88 11.06 -18.38
CA TYR A 134 4.69 12.18 -17.88
C TYR A 134 3.91 13.50 -17.87
N LYS A 135 3.18 13.79 -18.95
CA LYS A 135 2.36 15.00 -19.09
C LYS A 135 1.15 15.08 -18.15
N ARG A 136 0.83 14.02 -17.40
CA ARG A 136 -0.26 14.05 -16.41
C ARG A 136 0.17 14.60 -15.05
N PHE A 137 1.47 14.73 -14.81
CA PHE A 137 2.01 15.27 -13.56
C PHE A 137 2.20 16.79 -13.65
N ASP A 138 2.00 17.50 -12.54
CA ASP A 138 2.25 18.95 -12.49
C ASP A 138 3.74 19.25 -12.30
N LYS A 139 4.41 18.50 -11.42
CA LYS A 139 5.83 18.65 -11.08
C LYS A 139 6.56 17.31 -11.18
N VAL A 140 7.85 17.35 -11.53
CA VAL A 140 8.76 16.20 -11.54
C VAL A 140 9.95 16.47 -10.62
N MET A 141 10.39 15.43 -9.91
CA MET A 141 11.60 15.42 -9.10
C MET A 141 12.59 14.42 -9.70
N LEU A 142 13.83 14.83 -9.94
CA LEU A 142 14.91 13.92 -10.32
C LEU A 142 15.87 13.77 -9.15
N LEU A 143 16.15 12.51 -8.82
CA LEU A 143 17.12 12.12 -7.82
C LEU A 143 18.28 11.40 -8.49
N TYR A 144 19.51 11.79 -8.17
CA TYR A 144 20.74 11.14 -8.62
C TYR A 144 21.61 10.80 -7.42
N GLU A 145 21.79 9.51 -7.13
CA GLU A 145 22.57 9.03 -5.97
C GLU A 145 22.20 9.75 -4.65
N GLY A 146 20.89 9.86 -4.39
CA GLY A 146 20.34 10.50 -3.19
C GLY A 146 20.29 12.02 -3.23
N ARG A 147 20.77 12.67 -4.30
CA ARG A 147 20.76 14.13 -4.44
C ARG A 147 19.65 14.60 -5.37
N GLN A 148 18.96 15.66 -4.98
CA GLN A 148 17.97 16.30 -5.84
C GLN A 148 18.69 17.15 -6.89
N ILE A 149 18.56 16.74 -8.15
CA ILE A 149 19.20 17.45 -9.29
C ILE A 149 18.23 18.34 -10.06
N TYR A 150 16.92 18.15 -9.84
CA TYR A 150 15.84 18.99 -10.35
C TYR A 150 14.56 18.73 -9.55
N PHE A 151 13.80 19.78 -9.28
CA PHE A 151 12.42 19.68 -8.83
C PHE A 151 11.63 20.84 -9.40
N GLY A 152 10.55 20.61 -10.14
CA GLY A 152 9.81 21.70 -10.77
C GLY A 152 8.77 21.24 -11.78
N PRO A 153 8.14 22.16 -12.52
CA PRO A 153 7.12 21.85 -13.51
C PRO A 153 7.62 20.90 -14.60
N VAL A 154 6.78 19.96 -15.02
CA VAL A 154 7.14 18.95 -16.04
C VAL A 154 7.60 19.56 -17.36
N ASP A 155 7.04 20.70 -17.76
CA ASP A 155 7.37 21.37 -19.03
C ASP A 155 8.71 22.11 -18.97
N ALA A 156 9.17 22.50 -17.78
CA ALA A 156 10.41 23.26 -17.59
C ALA A 156 11.65 22.37 -17.41
N ALA A 157 11.47 21.07 -17.17
CA ALA A 157 12.57 20.15 -16.87
C ALA A 157 13.56 20.04 -18.04
N VAL A 158 13.05 19.87 -19.27
CA VAL A 158 13.91 19.75 -20.46
C VAL A 158 14.68 21.04 -20.71
N SER A 159 14.00 22.20 -20.63
CA SER A 159 14.64 23.50 -20.85
C SER A 159 15.80 23.74 -19.87
N TYR A 160 15.61 23.39 -18.60
CA TYR A 160 16.65 23.53 -17.58
C TYR A 160 17.93 22.74 -17.94
N PHE A 161 17.80 21.44 -18.27
CA PHE A 161 18.96 20.62 -18.62
C PHE A 161 19.58 21.01 -19.96
N THR A 162 18.78 21.51 -20.92
CA THR A 162 19.33 22.05 -22.16
C THR A 162 20.13 23.34 -21.95
N ALA A 163 19.72 24.20 -21.02
CA ALA A 163 20.46 25.41 -20.65
C ALA A 163 21.81 25.08 -19.98
N LEU A 164 21.86 23.99 -19.21
CA LEU A 164 23.11 23.47 -18.65
C LEU A 164 24.08 22.94 -19.71
N GLY A 165 23.57 22.50 -20.87
CA GLY A 165 24.36 22.02 -22.01
C GLY A 165 24.09 20.57 -22.42
N PHE A 166 23.06 19.92 -21.88
CA PHE A 166 22.64 18.58 -22.31
C PHE A 166 21.70 18.66 -23.52
N VAL A 167 21.73 17.65 -24.38
CA VAL A 167 20.89 17.60 -25.59
C VAL A 167 19.93 16.43 -25.47
N LYS A 168 18.63 16.71 -25.59
CA LYS A 168 17.60 15.67 -25.71
C LYS A 168 17.60 15.13 -27.15
N PRO A 169 17.88 13.82 -27.38
CA PRO A 169 17.77 13.24 -28.71
C PRO A 169 16.31 13.22 -29.19
N GLN A 170 16.06 13.43 -30.49
CA GLN A 170 14.71 13.57 -31.05
C GLN A 170 13.80 12.34 -30.88
N ARG A 171 14.38 11.14 -30.79
CA ARG A 171 13.65 9.86 -30.69
C ARG A 171 13.47 9.36 -29.26
N VAL A 172 13.97 10.09 -28.28
CA VAL A 172 13.95 9.69 -26.86
C VAL A 172 12.80 10.42 -26.17
N THR A 173 12.04 9.69 -25.35
CA THR A 173 10.95 10.30 -24.59
C THR A 173 11.50 11.28 -23.56
N THR A 174 10.66 12.20 -23.10
CA THR A 174 11.04 13.16 -22.05
C THR A 174 11.49 12.48 -20.76
N PRO A 175 10.72 11.54 -20.18
CA PRO A 175 11.15 10.83 -18.97
C PRO A 175 12.44 10.04 -19.18
N ASP A 176 12.62 9.36 -20.33
CA ASP A 176 13.86 8.61 -20.60
C ASP A 176 15.09 9.54 -20.68
N PHE A 177 14.94 10.71 -21.30
CA PHE A 177 15.99 11.73 -21.31
C PHE A 177 16.32 12.22 -19.89
N LEU A 178 15.32 12.41 -19.05
CA LEU A 178 15.52 12.85 -17.67
C LEU A 178 16.24 11.79 -16.84
N THR A 179 15.90 10.51 -17.00
CA THR A 179 16.59 9.40 -16.33
C THR A 179 17.99 9.16 -16.89
N SER A 180 18.24 9.39 -18.19
CA SER A 180 19.57 9.19 -18.76
C SER A 180 20.60 10.19 -18.20
N LEU A 181 20.17 11.34 -17.68
CA LEU A 181 21.04 12.29 -16.98
C LEU A 181 21.63 11.71 -15.69
N THR A 182 20.95 10.77 -15.04
CA THR A 182 21.47 10.11 -13.84
C THR A 182 22.50 9.04 -14.17
N ASN A 183 22.63 8.61 -15.44
CA ASN A 183 23.64 7.65 -15.87
C ASN A 183 24.75 8.34 -16.68
N PRO A 184 26.01 8.44 -16.17
CA PRO A 184 27.11 9.06 -16.90
C PRO A 184 27.34 8.53 -18.33
N ALA A 185 27.04 7.26 -18.58
CA ALA A 185 27.27 6.63 -19.89
C ALA A 185 26.25 7.03 -20.97
N GLU A 186 25.06 7.50 -20.58
CA GLU A 186 23.96 7.80 -21.50
C GLU A 186 23.80 9.30 -21.78
N ARG A 187 24.58 10.15 -21.10
CA ARG A 187 24.52 11.61 -21.23
C ARG A 187 25.00 12.05 -22.61
N VAL A 188 24.18 12.86 -23.27
CA VAL A 188 24.56 13.54 -24.52
C VAL A 188 24.78 15.01 -24.24
N VAL A 189 26.02 15.46 -24.40
CA VAL A 189 26.43 16.85 -24.18
C VAL A 189 26.56 17.57 -25.52
N ALA A 190 26.17 18.84 -25.57
CA ALA A 190 26.34 19.66 -26.76
C ALA A 190 27.83 19.90 -27.06
N LYS A 191 28.20 19.86 -28.35
CA LYS A 191 29.58 20.08 -28.81
C LYS A 191 30.11 21.43 -28.30
N GLY A 192 31.26 21.41 -27.62
CA GLY A 192 31.92 22.60 -27.07
C GLY A 192 31.50 22.98 -25.64
N LEU A 193 30.56 22.25 -25.02
CA LEU A 193 30.12 22.49 -23.63
C LEU A 193 30.57 21.41 -22.63
N GLU A 194 31.37 20.44 -23.07
CA GLU A 194 31.84 19.29 -22.28
C GLU A 194 32.62 19.67 -21.00
N ALA A 195 33.28 20.84 -21.00
CA ALA A 195 34.00 21.35 -19.84
C ALA A 195 33.08 22.08 -18.84
N ARG A 196 31.90 22.54 -19.27
CA ARG A 196 30.99 23.38 -18.48
C ARG A 196 29.88 22.58 -17.80
N VAL A 197 29.55 21.40 -18.31
CA VAL A 197 28.48 20.56 -17.76
C VAL A 197 28.87 19.92 -16.41
N PRO A 198 27.92 19.77 -15.48
CA PRO A 198 28.14 19.03 -14.24
C PRO A 198 28.41 17.54 -14.55
N LYS A 199 29.37 16.94 -13.83
CA LYS A 199 29.81 15.55 -14.05
C LYS A 199 29.46 14.66 -12.87
N SER A 200 29.75 15.14 -11.66
CA SER A 200 29.43 14.48 -10.40
C SER A 200 27.98 14.72 -9.97
N PRO A 201 27.33 13.77 -9.26
CA PRO A 201 26.08 14.03 -8.55
C PRO A 201 26.09 15.32 -7.72
N ASP A 202 27.20 15.62 -7.04
CA ASP A 202 27.38 16.85 -6.24
C ASP A 202 27.38 18.11 -7.12
N ASP A 203 27.97 18.04 -8.31
CA ASP A 203 27.99 19.16 -9.25
C ASP A 203 26.59 19.48 -9.75
N PHE A 204 25.78 18.45 -10.04
CA PHE A 204 24.39 18.61 -10.45
C PHE A 204 23.55 19.25 -9.35
N ALA A 205 23.68 18.77 -8.11
CA ALA A 205 22.98 19.35 -6.97
C ALA A 205 23.39 20.82 -6.76
N SER A 206 24.69 21.12 -6.82
CA SER A 206 25.22 22.47 -6.70
C SER A 206 24.79 23.39 -7.85
N ALA A 207 24.63 22.85 -9.07
CA ALA A 207 24.10 23.59 -10.21
C ALA A 207 22.61 23.91 -10.02
N TRP A 208 21.83 22.94 -9.53
CA TRP A 208 20.42 23.14 -9.19
C TRP A 208 20.27 24.17 -8.07
N ASP A 209 21.05 24.08 -7.01
CA ASP A 209 20.95 24.98 -5.85
C ASP A 209 21.25 26.44 -6.19
N ARG A 210 22.12 26.68 -7.19
CA ARG A 210 22.46 28.01 -7.71
C ARG A 210 21.49 28.52 -8.77
N SER A 211 20.58 27.67 -9.24
CA SER A 211 19.67 28.03 -10.33
C SER A 211 18.59 29.01 -9.86
N PRO A 212 18.15 29.95 -10.73
CA PRO A 212 17.02 30.82 -10.42
C PRO A 212 15.72 30.01 -10.23
N GLU A 213 15.58 28.88 -10.92
CA GLU A 213 14.42 27.99 -10.80
C GLU A 213 14.29 27.39 -9.40
N ALA A 214 15.39 26.88 -8.83
CA ALA A 214 15.39 26.37 -7.46
C ALA A 214 15.11 27.47 -6.44
N SER A 215 15.67 28.66 -6.67
CA SER A 215 15.45 29.82 -5.79
C SER A 215 13.99 30.29 -5.83
N ALA A 216 13.35 30.26 -6.99
CA ALA A 216 11.93 30.58 -7.14
C ALA A 216 11.03 29.59 -6.39
N ILE A 217 11.34 28.29 -6.44
CA ILE A 217 10.59 27.27 -5.72
C ILE A 217 10.80 27.37 -4.22
N ARG A 218 12.03 27.65 -3.75
CA ARG A 218 12.29 27.93 -2.33
C ARG A 218 11.49 29.14 -1.87
N ALA A 219 11.46 30.21 -2.67
CA ALA A 219 10.64 31.37 -2.37
C ALA A 219 9.13 31.04 -2.37
N GLU A 220 8.63 30.15 -3.24
CA GLU A 220 7.24 29.66 -3.23
C GLU A 220 6.93 28.86 -1.95
N ILE A 221 7.89 28.08 -1.46
CA ILE A 221 7.76 27.31 -0.20
C ILE A 221 7.80 28.24 1.01
N ASP A 222 8.69 29.23 1.01
CA ASP A 222 8.91 30.17 2.12
C ASP A 222 7.90 31.35 2.11
N ALA A 223 7.16 31.54 1.02
CA ALA A 223 6.20 32.65 0.89
C ALA A 223 5.15 32.61 2.01
N PRO A 224 4.99 33.69 2.80
CA PRO A 224 3.98 33.76 3.85
C PRO A 224 2.58 33.83 3.23
N GLY A 225 1.90 32.68 3.18
CA GLY A 225 0.63 32.50 2.49
C GLY A 225 0.61 31.30 1.53
N SER A 226 1.77 30.72 1.23
CA SER A 226 1.85 29.37 0.67
C SER A 226 1.23 28.39 1.67
N PRO A 227 0.38 27.42 1.25
CA PRO A 227 -0.12 26.38 2.14
C PRO A 227 1.00 25.47 2.70
N ALA A 228 2.27 25.76 2.40
CA ALA A 228 3.47 25.07 2.85
C ALA A 228 3.83 25.29 4.32
N VAL A 229 3.17 26.19 5.04
CA VAL A 229 3.41 26.37 6.48
C VAL A 229 2.33 25.65 7.30
N PHE A 230 2.60 24.37 7.62
CA PHE A 230 1.86 23.58 8.64
C PHE A 230 2.00 24.15 10.08
N THR A 231 2.53 25.37 10.24
CA THR A 231 2.64 26.10 11.50
C THR A 231 1.80 27.38 11.44
N HIS A 232 0.69 27.39 12.18
CA HIS A 232 -0.11 28.58 12.54
C HIS A 232 -1.19 29.10 11.58
N VAL A 233 -1.78 28.26 10.74
CA VAL A 233 -3.20 28.47 10.39
C VAL A 233 -4.03 27.74 11.45
N PRO A 234 -4.88 28.42 12.26
CA PRO A 234 -5.92 27.73 12.99
C PRO A 234 -6.79 27.04 11.93
N LEU A 235 -6.66 25.72 11.86
CA LEU A 235 -7.28 24.79 10.90
C LEU A 235 -8.82 24.72 11.05
N GLY A 236 -9.46 25.83 11.41
CA GLY A 236 -10.90 26.03 11.35
C GLY A 236 -11.34 26.43 9.95
N SER A 237 -10.64 27.34 9.28
CA SER A 237 -11.18 28.00 8.07
C SER A 237 -11.23 27.10 6.83
N LEU A 238 -10.21 26.29 6.54
CA LEU A 238 -10.21 25.36 5.38
C LEU A 238 -10.92 24.02 5.66
N VAL A 239 -11.34 23.79 6.90
CA VAL A 239 -12.04 22.56 7.31
C VAL A 239 -13.52 22.85 7.58
N THR A 240 -13.95 24.12 7.61
CA THR A 240 -15.34 24.51 7.94
C THR A 240 -16.42 23.88 7.08
N ALA A 241 -16.14 23.43 5.85
CA ALA A 241 -17.15 22.76 5.03
C ALA A 241 -17.42 21.30 5.45
N ASP A 242 -16.51 20.66 6.18
CA ASP A 242 -16.56 19.21 6.46
C ASP A 242 -16.39 18.89 7.98
N GLN A 243 -16.28 19.92 8.82
CA GLN A 243 -15.94 19.81 10.24
C GLN A 243 -17.11 19.44 11.17
N ASN A 244 -18.35 19.36 10.67
CA ASN A 244 -19.49 19.00 11.54
C ASN A 244 -19.51 17.52 11.95
N CYS A 245 -18.62 16.66 11.42
CA CYS A 245 -18.64 15.22 11.71
C CYS A 245 -17.33 14.60 12.23
N ARG A 246 -16.21 15.34 12.28
CA ARG A 246 -14.90 14.75 12.65
C ARG A 246 -14.39 15.29 13.99
N SER A 247 -14.60 14.50 15.04
CA SER A 247 -14.04 14.74 16.38
C SER A 247 -12.51 14.78 16.34
N LYS A 248 -11.91 15.81 16.97
CA LYS A 248 -10.49 16.21 16.88
C LYS A 248 -9.49 15.23 17.54
N SER A 249 -9.87 14.00 17.86
CA SER A 249 -9.09 13.11 18.73
C SER A 249 -8.84 11.68 18.20
N SER A 250 -9.62 11.17 17.25
CA SER A 250 -9.43 9.78 16.79
C SER A 250 -8.71 9.72 15.45
N THR A 251 -7.58 9.01 15.43
CA THR A 251 -6.87 8.58 14.21
C THR A 251 -7.76 7.77 13.25
N TYR A 252 -8.77 7.09 13.80
CA TYR A 252 -9.69 6.26 13.05
C TYR A 252 -11.01 6.97 12.85
N SER A 253 -11.56 6.86 11.63
CA SER A 253 -12.85 7.42 11.24
C SER A 253 -14.05 6.67 11.81
N LEU A 254 -13.85 5.41 12.26
CA LEU A 254 -14.91 4.53 12.74
C LEU A 254 -14.83 4.26 14.25
N PRO A 255 -15.96 4.05 14.93
CA PRO A 255 -15.99 3.54 16.30
C PRO A 255 -15.32 2.18 16.44
N ILE A 256 -14.66 1.93 17.57
CA ILE A 256 -13.94 0.67 17.84
C ILE A 256 -14.85 -0.56 17.68
N ARG A 257 -16.11 -0.48 18.13
CA ARG A 257 -17.07 -1.59 17.99
C ARG A 257 -17.32 -1.96 16.53
N THR A 258 -17.46 -0.95 15.67
CA THR A 258 -17.63 -1.14 14.23
C THR A 258 -16.38 -1.74 13.63
N GLN A 259 -15.19 -1.27 14.00
CA GLN A 259 -13.92 -1.84 13.55
C GLN A 259 -13.79 -3.32 13.94
N ILE A 260 -14.12 -3.67 15.19
CA ILE A 260 -14.12 -5.05 15.67
C ILE A 260 -15.10 -5.89 14.86
N SER A 261 -16.31 -5.40 14.62
CA SER A 261 -17.33 -6.11 13.83
C SER A 261 -16.87 -6.37 12.40
N ILE A 262 -16.30 -5.37 11.72
CA ILE A 262 -15.80 -5.50 10.34
C ILE A 262 -14.62 -6.49 10.29
N CYS A 263 -13.69 -6.40 11.26
CA CYS A 263 -12.58 -7.34 11.39
C CYS A 263 -13.05 -8.77 11.68
N ALA A 264 -14.07 -8.94 12.54
CA ALA A 264 -14.66 -10.23 12.86
C ALA A 264 -15.37 -10.84 11.64
N GLN A 265 -16.11 -10.03 10.87
CA GLN A 265 -16.71 -10.46 9.61
C GLN A 265 -15.64 -10.91 8.61
N ARG A 266 -14.53 -10.16 8.48
CA ARG A 266 -13.40 -10.56 7.62
C ARG A 266 -12.76 -11.87 8.11
N ALA A 267 -12.59 -12.05 9.42
CA ALA A 267 -12.06 -13.29 9.98
C ALA A 267 -12.97 -14.49 9.69
N LEU A 268 -14.30 -14.31 9.81
CA LEU A 268 -15.28 -15.35 9.46
C LEU A 268 -15.23 -15.68 7.96
N GLN A 269 -15.09 -14.68 7.09
CA GLN A 269 -14.92 -14.90 5.65
C GLN A 269 -13.66 -15.71 5.33
N ARG A 270 -12.54 -15.43 6.01
CA ARG A 270 -11.29 -16.21 5.86
C ARG A 270 -11.51 -17.68 6.24
N MET A 271 -12.08 -17.93 7.42
CA MET A 271 -12.38 -19.29 7.89
C MET A 271 -13.34 -20.03 6.94
N ARG A 272 -14.34 -19.33 6.39
CA ARG A 272 -15.29 -19.92 5.44
C ARG A 272 -14.62 -20.26 4.10
N ASN A 273 -13.72 -19.40 3.63
CA ASN A 273 -13.07 -19.58 2.33
C ASN A 273 -11.94 -20.61 2.36
N ASP A 274 -11.28 -20.80 3.51
CA ASP A 274 -10.33 -21.89 3.74
C ASP A 274 -10.69 -22.66 5.04
N PRO A 275 -11.60 -23.64 4.93
CA PRO A 275 -12.00 -24.45 6.09
C PRO A 275 -10.97 -25.56 6.41
N THR A 276 -9.93 -25.74 5.59
CA THR A 276 -8.96 -26.85 5.70
C THR A 276 -8.29 -26.93 7.07
N PRO A 277 -7.78 -25.82 7.66
CA PRO A 277 -7.17 -25.87 8.98
C PRO A 277 -8.18 -26.23 10.08
N VAL A 278 -9.42 -25.74 9.98
CA VAL A 278 -10.47 -26.00 10.96
C VAL A 278 -10.93 -27.46 10.90
N ILE A 279 -11.20 -27.96 9.69
CA ILE A 279 -11.63 -29.34 9.47
C ILE A 279 -10.52 -30.32 9.89
N SER A 280 -9.27 -30.05 9.52
CA SER A 280 -8.14 -30.93 9.88
C SER A 280 -7.93 -30.98 11.40
N ALA A 281 -8.08 -29.86 12.10
CA ALA A 281 -8.03 -29.82 13.56
C ALA A 281 -9.16 -30.65 14.20
N VAL A 282 -10.40 -30.51 13.72
CA VAL A 282 -11.55 -31.30 14.23
C VAL A 282 -11.33 -32.79 14.00
N ILE A 283 -10.88 -33.19 12.81
CA ILE A 283 -10.60 -34.60 12.50
C ILE A 283 -9.47 -35.14 13.38
N ALA A 284 -8.37 -34.41 13.50
CA ALA A 284 -7.22 -34.82 14.32
C ALA A 284 -7.61 -34.98 15.80
N ASN A 285 -8.35 -34.02 16.35
CA ASN A 285 -8.84 -34.08 17.73
C ASN A 285 -9.84 -35.23 17.94
N THR A 286 -10.68 -35.51 16.95
CA THR A 286 -11.63 -36.64 16.99
C THR A 286 -10.89 -37.97 17.01
N ILE A 287 -9.89 -38.16 16.12
CA ILE A 287 -9.06 -39.37 16.08
C ILE A 287 -8.31 -39.56 17.39
N LEU A 288 -7.71 -38.49 17.92
CA LEU A 288 -7.01 -38.53 19.21
C LEU A 288 -7.95 -38.89 20.36
N GLY A 289 -9.16 -38.32 20.37
CA GLY A 289 -10.21 -38.67 21.33
C GLY A 289 -10.62 -40.14 21.27
N ILE A 290 -10.74 -40.71 20.07
CA ILE A 290 -11.05 -42.13 19.87
C ILE A 290 -9.90 -43.02 20.37
N ILE A 291 -8.64 -42.66 20.07
CA ILE A 291 -7.46 -43.42 20.54
C ILE A 291 -7.43 -43.43 22.07
N ILE A 292 -7.51 -42.26 22.71
CA ILE A 292 -7.51 -42.16 24.17
C ILE A 292 -8.72 -42.92 24.76
N GLY A 293 -9.91 -42.76 24.17
CA GLY A 293 -11.13 -43.46 24.59
C GLY A 293 -11.02 -44.97 24.50
N SER A 294 -10.34 -45.52 23.48
CA SER A 294 -10.13 -46.96 23.33
C SER A 294 -9.18 -47.55 24.37
N VAL A 295 -8.15 -46.80 24.79
CA VAL A 295 -7.16 -47.25 25.79
C VAL A 295 -7.79 -47.39 27.17
N PHE A 296 -8.74 -46.52 27.50
CA PHE A 296 -9.43 -46.48 28.79
C PHE A 296 -10.90 -46.95 28.69
N TYR A 297 -11.21 -47.79 27.71
CA TYR A 297 -12.57 -48.26 27.45
C TYR A 297 -13.14 -49.04 28.63
N ASP A 298 -14.39 -48.76 28.99
CA ASP A 298 -15.18 -49.45 30.03
C ASP A 298 -14.45 -49.65 31.38
N THR A 299 -13.80 -48.58 31.86
CA THR A 299 -13.10 -48.61 33.15
C THR A 299 -14.09 -48.83 34.31
N GLY A 300 -13.89 -49.89 35.09
CA GLY A 300 -14.77 -50.30 36.19
C GLY A 300 -14.91 -49.28 37.31
N ARG A 301 -15.80 -49.54 38.29
CA ARG A 301 -16.03 -48.66 39.47
C ARG A 301 -15.30 -49.16 40.72
N THR A 302 -14.18 -49.86 40.56
CA THR A 302 -13.42 -50.44 41.69
C THR A 302 -12.29 -49.51 42.14
N THR A 303 -11.69 -49.79 43.30
CA THR A 303 -10.54 -49.01 43.82
C THR A 303 -9.33 -49.10 42.89
N ASP A 304 -9.14 -50.22 42.19
CA ASP A 304 -8.04 -50.45 41.25
C ASP A 304 -8.16 -49.58 39.99
N ASP A 305 -9.39 -49.14 39.67
CA ASP A 305 -9.70 -48.28 38.53
C ASP A 305 -9.43 -46.77 38.79
N LEU A 306 -9.01 -46.39 40.01
CA LEU A 306 -8.72 -44.99 40.33
C LEU A 306 -7.51 -44.45 39.56
N GLN A 307 -6.46 -45.26 39.43
CA GLN A 307 -5.24 -44.88 38.72
C GLN A 307 -5.46 -44.64 37.21
N PRO A 308 -6.08 -45.55 36.42
CA PRO A 308 -6.35 -45.29 35.00
C PRO A 308 -7.26 -44.07 34.77
N ARG A 309 -8.21 -43.80 35.68
CA ARG A 309 -9.05 -42.59 35.62
C ARG A 309 -8.26 -41.30 35.83
N ALA A 310 -7.33 -41.28 36.78
CA ALA A 310 -6.45 -40.14 37.01
C ALA A 310 -5.57 -39.87 35.78
N ILE A 311 -5.06 -40.93 35.15
CA ILE A 311 -4.26 -40.84 33.92
C ILE A 311 -5.11 -40.31 32.74
N LEU A 312 -6.36 -40.78 32.59
CA LEU A 312 -7.29 -40.27 31.57
C LEU A 312 -7.55 -38.76 31.73
N LEU A 313 -7.83 -38.30 32.96
CA LEU A 313 -8.02 -36.88 33.24
C LEU A 313 -6.76 -36.06 32.95
N PHE A 314 -5.59 -36.58 33.30
CA PHE A 314 -4.32 -35.96 32.98
C PHE A 314 -4.12 -35.80 31.47
N PHE A 315 -4.39 -36.84 30.67
CA PHE A 315 -4.30 -36.75 29.21
C PHE A 315 -5.32 -35.77 28.62
N ALA A 316 -6.56 -35.78 29.10
CA ALA A 316 -7.60 -34.85 28.62
C ALA A 316 -7.19 -33.39 28.88
N LEU A 317 -6.68 -33.06 30.06
CA LEU A 317 -6.20 -31.72 30.39
C LEU A 317 -4.97 -31.34 29.56
N THR A 318 -4.02 -32.27 29.43
CA THR A 318 -2.74 -32.04 28.74
C THR A 318 -2.96 -31.79 27.26
N VAL A 319 -3.77 -32.60 26.57
CA VAL A 319 -4.07 -32.43 25.14
C VAL A 319 -4.73 -31.07 24.88
N ASN A 320 -5.71 -30.67 25.70
CA ASN A 320 -6.35 -29.36 25.57
C ASN A 320 -5.41 -28.19 25.90
N ALA A 321 -4.45 -28.37 26.81
CA ALA A 321 -3.45 -27.36 27.13
C ALA A 321 -2.42 -27.17 26.00
N PHE A 322 -2.06 -28.24 25.29
CA PHE A 322 -1.08 -28.19 24.19
C PHE A 322 -1.69 -27.87 22.82
N ALA A 323 -2.99 -28.08 22.60
CA ALA A 323 -3.65 -27.77 21.33
C ALA A 323 -3.44 -26.30 20.88
N PRO A 324 -3.58 -25.27 21.75
CA PRO A 324 -3.31 -23.88 21.37
C PRO A 324 -1.85 -23.63 20.96
N ALA A 325 -0.88 -24.37 21.52
CA ALA A 325 0.53 -24.19 21.18
C ALA A 325 0.84 -24.59 19.73
N ALA A 326 0.08 -25.53 19.15
CA ALA A 326 0.17 -25.88 17.74
C ALA A 326 -0.46 -24.80 16.83
N GLU A 327 -1.50 -24.11 17.31
CA GLU A 327 -2.19 -23.03 16.59
C GLU A 327 -1.39 -21.73 16.51
N VAL A 328 -0.42 -21.50 17.41
CA VAL A 328 0.45 -20.30 17.39
C VAL A 328 1.14 -20.12 16.04
N ARG A 329 1.53 -21.20 15.34
CA ARG A 329 2.15 -21.11 14.01
C ARG A 329 1.21 -20.55 12.94
N ILE A 330 -0.10 -20.80 13.08
CA ILE A 330 -1.14 -20.25 12.21
C ILE A 330 -1.31 -18.75 12.51
N VAL A 331 -1.30 -18.38 13.79
CA VAL A 331 -1.35 -16.97 14.22
C VAL A 331 -0.12 -16.21 13.75
N ASP A 332 1.07 -16.80 13.79
CA ASP A 332 2.30 -16.17 13.31
C ASP A 332 2.27 -15.85 11.82
N SER A 333 1.66 -16.71 10.99
CA SER A 333 1.45 -16.42 9.55
C SER A 333 0.52 -15.20 9.35
N ILE A 334 -0.52 -15.09 10.17
CA ILE A 334 -1.46 -13.94 10.15
C ILE A 334 -0.79 -12.66 10.66
N CYS A 335 0.01 -12.79 11.72
CA CYS A 335 0.81 -11.69 12.27
C CYS A 335 1.94 -11.29 11.33
N HIS A 336 2.47 -12.19 10.48
CA HIS A 336 3.48 -11.88 9.48
C HIS A 336 2.92 -10.94 8.40
N VAL A 337 1.71 -11.20 7.88
CA VAL A 337 1.00 -10.29 6.96
C VAL A 337 0.80 -8.91 7.60
N SER A 338 0.45 -8.87 8.89
CA SER A 338 0.24 -7.62 9.64
C SER A 338 1.57 -6.89 9.92
N ARG A 339 2.65 -7.64 10.20
CA ARG A 339 4.00 -7.11 10.40
C ARG A 339 4.62 -6.62 9.10
N LEU A 340 4.32 -7.24 7.95
CA LEU A 340 4.75 -6.72 6.65
C LEU A 340 4.14 -5.34 6.41
N HIS A 341 2.83 -5.18 6.60
CA HIS A 341 2.16 -3.88 6.53
C HIS A 341 2.80 -2.84 7.47
N GLN A 342 3.10 -3.20 8.73
CA GLN A 342 3.76 -2.28 9.68
C GLN A 342 5.24 -2.02 9.38
N SER A 343 5.98 -3.01 8.88
CA SER A 343 7.43 -2.88 8.62
C SER A 343 7.73 -2.03 7.38
N HIS A 344 6.83 -2.03 6.39
CA HIS A 344 6.90 -1.11 5.27
C HIS A 344 6.60 0.33 5.68
N ASP A 345 5.77 0.54 6.71
CA ASP A 345 5.59 1.86 7.35
C ASP A 345 6.80 2.29 8.21
N TYR A 346 7.67 1.37 8.65
CA TYR A 346 8.77 1.62 9.59
C TYR A 346 10.17 1.68 8.97
N LYS A 347 10.41 1.15 7.77
CA LYS A 347 11.75 1.12 7.15
C LYS A 347 12.12 2.36 6.31
N GLY A 348 11.29 3.40 6.34
CA GLY A 348 11.53 4.67 5.64
C GLY A 348 12.08 5.81 6.51
N SER A 349 12.65 5.52 7.69
CA SER A 349 13.26 6.50 8.60
C SER A 349 14.76 6.51 8.52
#